data_AF-A0A9K3GI36-F1
#
_entry.id   AF-A0A9K3GI36-F1
#
_cell.length_a   1.000
_cell.length_b   1.000
_cell.length_c   1.000
_cell.angle_alpha   90.00
_cell.angle_beta   90.00
_cell.angle_gamma   90.00
#
_symmetry.space_group_name_H-M   'P 1'
#
loop_
_entity.id
_entity.type
_entity.pdbx_description
1 polymer ?
#
loop_
_entity_poly.entity_id
_entity_poly.type
_entity_poly.pdbx_seq_one_letter_code
_entity_poly.pdbx_strand_id
1 'polypeptide(L)'
;MEADFSRPDFNAMVPPPGYVAGIGRGASGFTTRSDVGPARMASLLNADGSETSQTVGAEQEREIAEQVYDAVGSRVSEKGAKRRHAQEKEIKQKGKRGRVGGGSVSSLYQDVKRGLDEMDNSAWETIPEARDFTRQKKAERERQRKEFREFRAAPDHLLAERLSDATVTSISSGSATSGGSRTDIMANSLDRAGESTKIGTRTSALDVAGYMTALENVPTFSHDDLQNQARIRKTLRSLIETNPQQASGYVQLARLELHGGKPRKAREILLQ
;
A
#
# COMPACT_ATOMS: atom_id res chain seq x y z
N MET A 1 -22.96 -33.43 40.62
CA MET A 1 -22.25 -33.78 39.38
C MET A 1 -22.26 -32.52 38.53
N GLU A 2 -21.28 -31.65 38.77
CA GLU A 2 -21.20 -30.35 38.10
C GLU A 2 -20.84 -30.60 36.63
N ALA A 3 -21.72 -30.20 35.72
CA ALA A 3 -21.48 -30.31 34.29
C ALA A 3 -20.60 -29.11 33.88
N ASP A 4 -19.35 -29.37 33.57
CA ASP A 4 -18.44 -28.40 32.97
C ASP A 4 -18.97 -28.01 31.58
N PHE A 5 -19.61 -26.83 31.48
CA PHE A 5 -20.05 -26.24 30.21
C PHE A 5 -18.87 -25.62 29.43
N SER A 6 -17.79 -26.38 29.27
CA SER A 6 -16.73 -26.07 28.32
C SER A 6 -17.25 -26.27 26.90
N ARG A 7 -16.97 -25.33 25.99
CA ARG A 7 -17.32 -25.47 24.57
C ARG A 7 -16.76 -26.81 24.05
N PRO A 8 -17.57 -27.65 23.38
CA PRO A 8 -17.08 -28.92 22.87
C PRO A 8 -15.96 -28.67 21.84
N ASP A 9 -14.82 -29.33 22.03
CA ASP A 9 -13.76 -29.36 21.02
C ASP A 9 -14.16 -30.34 19.91
N PHE A 10 -14.68 -29.77 18.83
CA PHE A 10 -15.16 -30.53 17.68
C PHE A 10 -14.06 -31.31 16.95
N ASN A 11 -12.77 -31.00 17.16
CA ASN A 11 -11.66 -31.75 16.56
C ASN A 11 -11.36 -33.07 17.28
N ALA A 12 -11.73 -33.19 18.56
CA ALA A 12 -11.53 -34.40 19.35
C ALA A 12 -12.70 -35.41 19.24
N MET A 13 -13.82 -35.00 18.62
CA MET A 13 -15.01 -35.83 18.46
C MET A 13 -15.00 -36.58 17.12
N VAL A 14 -15.37 -37.86 17.17
CA VAL A 14 -15.64 -38.63 15.95
C VAL A 14 -16.96 -38.13 15.35
N PRO A 15 -17.07 -37.96 14.02
CA PRO A 15 -18.33 -37.56 13.39
C PRO A 15 -19.44 -38.57 13.72
N PRO A 16 -20.68 -38.11 14.02
CA PRO A 16 -21.81 -39.00 14.26
C PRO A 16 -22.09 -39.95 13.08
N PRO A 17 -22.53 -41.19 13.33
CA PRO A 17 -22.88 -42.12 12.27
C PRO A 17 -24.02 -41.56 11.41
N GLY A 18 -23.87 -41.59 10.08
CA GLY A 18 -24.82 -41.01 9.13
C GLY A 18 -24.67 -39.51 8.88
N TYR A 19 -23.66 -38.85 9.47
CA TYR A 19 -23.38 -37.44 9.18
C TYR A 19 -22.90 -37.26 7.72
N VAL A 20 -23.69 -36.53 6.93
CA VAL A 20 -23.29 -36.08 5.59
C VAL A 20 -22.83 -34.63 5.67
N ALA A 21 -21.55 -34.41 5.34
CA ALA A 21 -20.96 -33.08 5.35
C ALA A 21 -21.73 -32.12 4.43
N GLY A 22 -22.05 -30.93 4.95
CA GLY A 22 -22.76 -29.88 4.20
C GLY A 22 -24.29 -29.89 4.36
N ILE A 23 -24.94 -31.06 4.46
CA ILE A 23 -26.41 -31.15 4.58
C ILE A 23 -26.90 -30.50 5.88
N GLY A 24 -26.31 -30.86 7.02
CA GLY A 24 -26.68 -30.29 8.33
C GLY A 24 -26.35 -28.79 8.49
N ARG A 25 -25.52 -28.21 7.59
CA ARG A 25 -25.21 -26.77 7.55
C ARG A 25 -26.06 -26.00 6.52
N GLY A 26 -26.89 -26.69 5.75
CA GLY A 26 -27.67 -26.09 4.66
C GLY A 26 -26.82 -25.69 3.45
N ALA A 27 -25.66 -26.33 3.25
CA ALA A 27 -24.87 -26.14 2.04
C ALA A 27 -25.62 -26.77 0.85
N SER A 28 -26.21 -25.91 0.01
CA SER A 28 -26.83 -26.31 -1.25
C SER A 28 -25.85 -26.04 -2.41
N GLY A 29 -25.80 -26.95 -3.38
CA GLY A 29 -25.00 -26.76 -4.59
C GLY A 29 -25.51 -25.57 -5.41
N PHE A 30 -24.60 -24.77 -5.97
CA PHE A 30 -24.96 -23.65 -6.82
C PHE A 30 -25.66 -24.16 -8.08
N THR A 31 -26.90 -23.77 -8.32
CA THR A 31 -27.64 -24.14 -9.54
C THR A 31 -27.05 -23.42 -10.74
N THR A 32 -26.35 -24.16 -11.60
CA THR A 32 -25.83 -23.61 -12.86
C THR A 32 -26.88 -23.74 -13.97
N ARG A 33 -26.69 -23.02 -15.08
CA ARG A 33 -27.58 -23.06 -16.26
C ARG A 33 -27.80 -24.47 -16.82
N SER A 34 -26.85 -25.37 -16.55
CA SER A 34 -26.87 -26.79 -16.93
C SER A 34 -27.86 -27.63 -16.12
N ASP A 35 -28.20 -27.19 -14.90
CA ASP A 35 -29.06 -27.98 -14.02
C ASP A 35 -30.55 -27.84 -14.41
N VAL A 36 -30.97 -26.83 -15.17
CA VAL A 36 -32.37 -26.63 -15.60
C VAL A 36 -32.70 -27.53 -16.82
N GLY A 37 -32.32 -28.80 -16.76
CA GLY A 37 -32.58 -29.80 -17.79
C GLY A 37 -33.27 -31.05 -17.22
N PRO A 38 -33.81 -31.95 -18.07
CA PRO A 38 -34.63 -33.10 -17.66
C PRO A 38 -33.91 -34.14 -16.79
N ALA A 39 -32.61 -33.95 -16.52
CA ALA A 39 -31.79 -34.85 -15.72
C ALA A 39 -32.12 -34.82 -14.21
N ARG A 40 -33.03 -33.93 -13.75
CA ARG A 40 -33.56 -34.00 -12.37
C ARG A 40 -34.74 -34.97 -12.30
N MET A 41 -34.49 -36.27 -12.36
CA MET A 41 -35.30 -37.18 -11.56
C MET A 41 -34.98 -36.80 -10.11
N ALA A 42 -35.98 -36.28 -9.40
CA ALA A 42 -35.81 -35.77 -8.06
C ALA A 42 -35.35 -36.91 -7.13
N SER A 43 -34.04 -36.98 -6.85
CA SER A 43 -33.55 -37.68 -5.67
C SER A 43 -33.90 -36.82 -4.46
N LEU A 44 -35.18 -36.86 -4.09
CA LEU A 44 -35.62 -36.41 -2.78
C LEU A 44 -35.18 -37.51 -1.81
N LEU A 45 -34.06 -37.26 -1.13
CA LEU A 45 -33.67 -38.02 0.05
C LEU A 45 -34.83 -37.95 1.04
N ASN A 46 -35.54 -39.06 1.22
CA ASN A 46 -36.46 -39.22 2.35
C ASN A 46 -35.66 -39.11 3.65
N ALA A 47 -36.31 -38.63 4.72
CA ALA A 47 -35.71 -38.34 6.02
C ALA A 47 -35.07 -39.54 6.77
N ASP A 48 -34.93 -40.69 6.11
CA ASP A 48 -34.37 -41.95 6.63
C ASP A 48 -33.15 -42.45 5.81
N GLY A 49 -32.54 -41.61 4.97
CA GLY A 49 -31.24 -41.89 4.35
C GLY A 49 -31.21 -43.09 3.38
N SER A 50 -32.36 -43.61 2.94
CA SER A 50 -32.42 -44.67 1.92
C SER A 50 -32.67 -44.08 0.53
N GLU A 51 -31.77 -44.39 -0.40
CA GLU A 51 -31.97 -44.14 -1.83
C GLU A 51 -32.98 -45.15 -2.38
N THR A 52 -34.26 -44.79 -2.46
CA THR A 52 -35.22 -45.54 -3.29
C THR A 52 -35.00 -45.19 -4.75
N SER A 53 -33.98 -45.79 -5.34
CA SER A 53 -33.80 -45.84 -6.79
C SER A 53 -34.90 -46.73 -7.39
N GLN A 54 -35.98 -46.12 -7.89
CA GLN A 54 -36.98 -46.83 -8.66
C GLN A 54 -36.41 -47.25 -10.03
N THR A 55 -35.70 -48.38 -10.12
CA THR A 55 -35.56 -49.14 -11.38
C THR A 55 -35.23 -50.61 -11.12
N VAL A 56 -36.16 -51.37 -10.53
CA VAL A 56 -35.96 -52.81 -10.18
C VAL A 56 -35.79 -53.72 -11.42
N GLY A 57 -35.92 -53.20 -12.65
CA GLY A 57 -35.66 -53.92 -13.90
C GLY A 57 -34.37 -53.52 -14.64
N ALA A 58 -33.68 -52.46 -14.21
CA ALA A 58 -32.50 -51.91 -14.91
C ALA A 58 -31.18 -52.18 -14.16
N GLU A 59 -31.21 -52.79 -12.98
CA GLU A 59 -30.02 -53.05 -12.17
C GLU A 59 -29.07 -54.03 -12.86
N GLN A 60 -29.62 -55.12 -13.43
CA GLN A 60 -28.83 -56.09 -14.18
C GLN A 60 -28.23 -55.47 -15.44
N GLU A 61 -28.98 -54.63 -16.15
CA GLU A 61 -28.48 -53.93 -17.34
C GLU A 61 -27.42 -52.88 -16.98
N ARG A 62 -27.55 -52.20 -15.83
CA ARG A 62 -26.53 -51.26 -15.31
C ARG A 62 -25.27 -51.97 -14.89
N GLU A 63 -25.38 -53.09 -14.17
CA GLU A 63 -24.22 -53.89 -13.76
C GLU A 63 -23.48 -54.44 -14.99
N ILE A 64 -24.21 -54.93 -15.98
CA ILE A 64 -23.64 -55.34 -17.27
C ILE A 64 -22.97 -54.15 -17.97
N ALA A 65 -23.60 -52.97 -17.96
CA ALA A 65 -23.03 -51.77 -18.57
C ALA A 65 -21.73 -51.33 -17.86
N GLU A 66 -21.70 -51.31 -16.53
CA GLU A 66 -20.51 -50.97 -15.73
C GLU A 66 -19.36 -51.94 -16.02
N GLN A 67 -19.63 -53.25 -16.01
CA GLN A 67 -18.64 -54.26 -16.37
C GLN A 67 -18.10 -54.07 -17.79
N VAL A 68 -18.97 -53.71 -18.74
CA VAL A 68 -18.58 -53.41 -20.13
C VAL A 68 -17.73 -52.13 -20.20
N TYR A 69 -18.08 -51.06 -19.49
CA TYR A 69 -17.30 -49.81 -19.46
C TYR A 69 -15.94 -50.00 -18.79
N ASP A 70 -15.86 -50.75 -17.70
CA ASP A 70 -14.60 -51.08 -17.03
C ASP A 70 -13.70 -51.98 -17.90
N ALA A 71 -14.29 -52.94 -18.61
CA ALA A 71 -13.57 -53.77 -19.58
C ALA A 71 -13.05 -52.93 -20.77
N VAL A 72 -13.86 -51.99 -21.28
CA VAL A 72 -13.44 -51.03 -22.30
C VAL A 72 -12.33 -50.12 -21.77
N GLY A 73 -12.45 -49.60 -20.54
CA GLY A 73 -11.45 -48.78 -19.87
C GLY A 73 -10.12 -49.51 -19.73
N SER A 74 -10.16 -50.77 -19.30
CA SER A 74 -8.99 -51.66 -19.20
C SER A 74 -8.36 -51.90 -20.57
N ARG A 75 -9.15 -52.20 -21.60
CA ARG A 75 -8.69 -52.46 -22.97
C ARG A 75 -8.11 -51.22 -23.66
N VAL A 76 -8.73 -50.05 -23.47
CA VAL A 76 -8.21 -48.76 -23.92
C VAL A 76 -6.92 -48.44 -23.17
N SER A 77 -6.88 -48.74 -21.88
CA SER A 77 -5.68 -48.56 -21.07
C SER A 77 -4.55 -49.45 -21.60
N GLU A 78 -4.78 -50.72 -21.89
CA GLU A 78 -3.80 -51.68 -22.44
C GLU A 78 -3.22 -51.24 -23.79
N LYS A 79 -4.07 -50.74 -24.71
CA LYS A 79 -3.63 -50.21 -26.01
C LYS A 79 -2.67 -49.03 -25.83
N GLY A 80 -2.93 -48.17 -24.85
CA GLY A 80 -2.04 -47.07 -24.45
C GLY A 80 -0.95 -47.45 -23.45
N ALA A 81 -1.02 -48.62 -22.81
CA ALA A 81 -0.20 -48.99 -21.65
C ALA A 81 1.22 -49.30 -22.07
N LYS A 82 1.42 -49.97 -23.21
CA LYS A 82 2.77 -50.27 -23.71
C LYS A 82 3.56 -48.99 -24.01
N ARG A 83 2.91 -47.98 -24.62
CA ARG A 83 3.53 -46.67 -24.90
C ARG A 83 3.73 -45.85 -23.61
N ARG A 84 2.73 -45.80 -22.72
CA ARG A 84 2.84 -45.10 -21.42
C ARG A 84 3.91 -45.72 -20.53
N HIS A 85 3.95 -47.05 -20.40
CA HIS A 85 4.93 -47.76 -19.58
C HIS A 85 6.35 -47.67 -20.18
N ALA A 86 6.50 -47.65 -21.50
CA ALA A 86 7.79 -47.40 -22.15
C ALA A 86 8.28 -45.96 -21.91
N GLN A 87 7.40 -44.97 -22.10
CA GLN A 87 7.70 -43.56 -21.83
C GLN A 87 7.99 -43.32 -20.34
N GLU A 88 7.21 -43.92 -19.44
CA GLU A 88 7.41 -43.82 -17.99
C GLU A 88 8.72 -44.46 -17.55
N LYS A 89 9.08 -45.62 -18.13
CA LYS A 89 10.40 -46.24 -17.89
C LYS A 89 11.54 -45.35 -18.40
N GLU A 90 11.39 -44.74 -19.58
CA GLU A 90 12.39 -43.84 -20.13
C GLU A 90 12.53 -42.56 -19.29
N ILE A 91 11.42 -41.97 -18.85
CA ILE A 91 11.39 -40.83 -17.92
C ILE A 91 12.01 -41.20 -16.57
N LYS A 92 11.72 -42.40 -16.04
CA LYS A 92 12.31 -42.90 -14.80
C LYS A 92 13.80 -43.18 -14.94
N GLN A 93 14.26 -43.67 -16.08
CA GLN A 93 15.68 -43.89 -16.36
C GLN A 93 16.43 -42.57 -16.56
N LYS A 94 15.87 -41.62 -17.33
CA LYS A 94 16.42 -40.26 -17.47
C LYS A 94 16.42 -39.51 -16.14
N GLY A 95 15.35 -39.65 -15.36
CA GLY A 95 15.23 -39.12 -14.00
C GLY A 95 16.23 -39.74 -13.03
N LYS A 96 16.59 -41.03 -13.18
CA LYS A 96 17.67 -41.66 -12.40
C LYS A 96 19.07 -41.18 -12.82
N ARG A 97 19.32 -40.99 -14.13
CA ARG A 97 20.62 -40.57 -14.66
C ARG A 97 20.89 -39.07 -14.48
N GLY A 98 19.85 -38.23 -14.53
CA GLY A 98 19.92 -36.80 -14.21
C GLY A 98 19.89 -36.49 -12.71
N ARG A 99 19.78 -37.52 -11.85
CA ARG A 99 19.75 -37.41 -10.39
C ARG A 99 21.13 -37.58 -9.74
N VAL A 100 22.18 -37.07 -10.35
CA VAL A 100 23.41 -36.79 -9.59
C VAL A 100 23.13 -35.52 -8.78
N GLY A 101 22.43 -35.67 -7.65
CA GLY A 101 22.03 -34.58 -6.75
C GLY A 101 20.53 -34.26 -6.64
N GLY A 102 19.67 -34.91 -7.44
CA GLY A 102 18.23 -34.58 -7.50
C GLY A 102 17.29 -35.55 -6.80
N GLY A 103 17.75 -36.35 -5.82
CA GLY A 103 16.88 -37.25 -5.06
C GLY A 103 15.72 -36.50 -4.39
N SER A 104 14.66 -37.22 -4.00
CA SER A 104 13.65 -36.63 -3.10
C SER A 104 14.38 -36.08 -1.87
N VAL A 105 13.99 -34.89 -1.36
CA VAL A 105 14.61 -34.30 -0.16
C VAL A 105 14.63 -35.30 0.99
N SER A 106 13.58 -36.13 1.13
CA SER A 106 13.52 -37.22 2.10
C SER A 106 14.66 -38.24 1.95
N SER A 107 15.10 -38.54 0.72
CA SER A 107 16.20 -39.46 0.43
C SER A 107 17.55 -38.92 0.89
N LEU A 108 17.75 -37.60 0.89
CA LEU A 108 18.98 -36.97 1.37
C LEU A 108 19.11 -37.07 2.90
N TYR A 109 17.97 -37.18 3.61
CA TYR A 109 17.91 -37.26 5.07
C TYR A 109 17.64 -38.66 5.61
N GLN A 110 17.69 -39.71 4.79
CA GLN A 110 17.46 -41.09 5.27
C GLN A 110 18.51 -41.53 6.28
N ASP A 111 19.77 -41.17 6.06
CA ASP A 111 20.86 -41.53 6.98
C ASP A 111 20.74 -40.76 8.30
N VAL A 112 20.38 -39.47 8.25
CA VAL A 112 20.07 -38.66 9.45
C VAL A 112 18.87 -39.22 10.20
N LYS A 113 17.83 -39.68 9.48
CA LYS A 113 16.65 -40.30 10.08
C LYS A 113 16.97 -41.64 10.74
N ARG A 114 17.90 -42.41 10.19
CA ARG A 114 18.40 -43.64 10.84
C ARG A 114 19.22 -43.32 12.08
N GLY A 115 20.07 -42.29 12.04
CA GLY A 115 20.79 -41.82 13.24
C GLY A 115 19.86 -41.28 14.34
N LEU A 116 18.67 -40.81 13.98
CA LEU A 116 17.65 -40.37 14.93
C LEU A 116 16.97 -41.53 15.69
N ASP A 117 17.09 -42.77 15.19
CA ASP A 117 16.60 -43.99 15.86
C ASP A 117 17.46 -44.36 17.07
N GLU A 118 18.71 -43.90 17.11
CA GLU A 118 19.64 -44.13 18.23
C GLU A 118 19.36 -43.19 19.43
N MET A 119 18.54 -42.15 19.27
CA MET A 119 18.20 -41.20 20.33
C MET A 119 17.09 -41.75 21.24
N ASP A 120 17.29 -41.64 22.56
CA ASP A 120 16.36 -42.07 23.58
C ASP A 120 15.16 -41.13 23.73
N ASN A 121 14.03 -41.65 24.23
CA ASN A 121 12.82 -40.86 24.43
C ASN A 121 12.99 -39.71 25.43
N SER A 122 13.91 -39.83 26.40
CA SER A 122 14.24 -38.73 27.32
C SER A 122 14.94 -37.55 26.63
N ALA A 123 15.77 -37.80 25.61
CA ALA A 123 16.33 -36.72 24.79
C ALA A 123 15.24 -35.99 24.00
N TRP A 124 14.17 -36.70 23.61
CA TRP A 124 13.00 -36.09 22.96
C TRP A 124 12.21 -35.18 23.90
N GLU A 125 12.07 -35.56 25.17
CA GLU A 125 11.34 -34.75 26.17
C GLU A 125 12.10 -33.47 26.56
N THR A 126 13.42 -33.44 26.39
CA THR A 126 14.28 -32.32 26.80
C THR A 126 14.61 -31.34 25.66
N ILE A 127 14.01 -31.52 24.47
CA ILE A 127 14.18 -30.57 23.36
C ILE A 127 13.65 -29.19 23.79
N PRO A 128 14.49 -28.14 23.80
CA PRO A 128 14.02 -26.80 24.16
C PRO A 128 13.00 -26.27 23.16
N GLU A 129 12.00 -25.51 23.65
CA GLU A 129 11.05 -24.82 22.80
C GLU A 129 11.75 -23.80 21.87
N ALA A 130 11.13 -23.53 20.72
CA ALA A 130 11.67 -22.66 19.69
C ALA A 130 11.95 -21.24 20.22
N ARG A 131 13.24 -20.94 20.43
CA ARG A 131 13.73 -19.62 20.85
C ARG A 131 14.20 -18.82 19.64
N ASP A 132 13.76 -17.57 19.54
CA ASP A 132 14.20 -16.65 18.47
C ASP A 132 15.63 -16.14 18.73
N PHE A 133 16.64 -16.79 18.14
CA PHE A 133 18.04 -16.36 18.28
C PHE A 133 18.36 -15.04 17.58
N THR A 134 17.67 -14.74 16.47
CA THR A 134 17.96 -13.57 15.62
C THR A 134 17.23 -12.30 16.05
N ARG A 135 16.36 -12.37 17.07
CA ARG A 135 15.47 -11.28 17.53
C ARG A 135 14.65 -10.64 16.40
N GLN A 136 14.49 -11.31 15.25
CA GLN A 136 13.83 -10.76 14.07
C GLN A 136 12.37 -10.38 14.35
N LYS A 137 11.63 -11.20 15.11
CA LYS A 137 10.26 -10.85 15.51
C LYS A 137 10.18 -9.58 16.37
N LYS A 138 11.22 -9.30 17.17
CA LYS A 138 11.30 -8.03 17.93
C LYS A 138 11.58 -6.86 16.99
N ALA A 139 12.53 -7.01 16.07
CA ALA A 139 12.86 -5.97 15.09
C ALA A 139 11.68 -5.68 14.14
N GLU A 140 10.97 -6.71 13.70
CA GLU A 140 9.78 -6.59 12.85
C GLU A 140 8.63 -5.89 13.60
N ARG A 141 8.38 -6.27 14.87
CA ARG A 141 7.39 -5.57 15.72
C ARG A 141 7.74 -4.10 15.91
N GLU A 142 9.02 -3.76 16.04
CA GLU A 142 9.46 -2.37 16.15
C GLU A 142 9.32 -1.60 14.82
N ARG A 143 9.59 -2.23 13.68
CA ARG A 143 9.35 -1.65 12.34
C ARG A 143 7.87 -1.36 12.14
N GLN A 144 7.01 -2.37 12.36
CA GLN A 144 5.56 -2.19 12.30
C GLN A 144 5.09 -1.10 13.27
N ARG A 145 5.62 -1.04 14.50
CA ARG A 145 5.25 0.00 15.46
C ARG A 145 5.65 1.40 14.99
N LYS A 146 6.80 1.56 14.36
CA LYS A 146 7.25 2.84 13.80
C LYS A 146 6.39 3.21 12.59
N GLU A 147 6.25 2.29 11.64
CA GLU A 147 5.43 2.47 10.44
C GLU A 147 3.99 2.84 10.80
N PHE A 148 3.32 2.10 11.68
CA PHE A 148 1.90 2.35 12.00
C PHE A 148 1.63 3.50 12.98
N ARG A 149 2.61 3.93 13.80
CA ARG A 149 2.39 5.00 14.81
C ARG A 149 2.96 6.36 14.41
N GLU A 150 3.82 6.42 13.39
CA GLU A 150 4.51 7.67 13.00
C GLU A 150 3.76 8.46 11.92
N PHE A 151 2.63 7.97 11.41
CA PHE A 151 1.76 8.79 10.57
C PHE A 151 1.05 9.86 11.41
N ARG A 152 1.64 11.05 11.45
CA ARG A 152 1.03 12.29 11.95
C ARG A 152 0.72 13.19 10.77
N ALA A 153 -0.26 14.08 10.93
CA ALA A 153 -0.48 15.15 9.97
C ALA A 153 0.83 15.91 9.76
N ALA A 154 1.20 16.08 8.49
CA ALA A 154 2.37 16.85 8.12
C ALA A 154 2.20 18.27 8.70
N PRO A 155 3.21 18.79 9.40
CA PRO A 155 3.09 20.11 9.98
C PRO A 155 3.11 21.20 8.88
N ASP A 156 2.31 22.25 9.06
CA ASP A 156 2.07 23.31 8.05
C ASP A 156 3.33 24.08 7.61
N HIS A 157 4.44 23.98 8.35
CA HIS A 157 5.71 24.59 7.93
C HIS A 157 6.30 23.95 6.66
N LEU A 158 5.92 22.71 6.33
CA LEU A 158 6.27 22.08 5.04
C LEU A 158 5.54 22.73 3.86
N LEU A 159 4.37 23.34 4.11
CA LEU A 159 3.67 24.15 3.11
C LEU A 159 4.30 25.54 3.00
N ALA A 160 4.76 26.10 4.12
CA ALA A 160 5.48 27.37 4.14
C ALA A 160 6.79 27.29 3.35
N GLU A 161 7.51 26.16 3.41
CA GLU A 161 8.71 25.93 2.62
C GLU A 161 8.43 25.97 1.12
N ARG A 162 7.33 25.37 0.66
CA ARG A 162 6.92 25.41 -0.76
C ARG A 162 6.40 26.78 -1.20
N LEU A 163 5.71 27.50 -0.31
CA LEU A 163 5.29 28.88 -0.56
C LEU A 163 6.49 29.82 -0.64
N SER A 164 7.52 29.59 0.18
CA SER A 164 8.81 30.23 -0.05
C SER A 164 9.41 29.78 -1.37
N ASP A 165 9.55 28.48 -1.67
CA ASP A 165 10.19 27.97 -2.90
C ASP A 165 9.53 28.48 -4.19
N ALA A 166 8.20 28.64 -4.22
CA ALA A 166 7.48 29.27 -5.34
C ALA A 166 7.86 30.75 -5.54
N THR A 167 8.36 31.42 -4.50
CA THR A 167 9.00 32.75 -4.56
C THR A 167 10.53 32.69 -4.67
N VAL A 168 11.17 31.51 -4.59
CA VAL A 168 12.64 31.35 -4.58
C VAL A 168 13.26 30.52 -5.71
N THR A 169 12.51 30.03 -6.71
CA THR A 169 13.11 29.31 -7.87
C THR A 169 14.03 30.16 -8.77
N SER A 170 14.31 31.41 -8.39
CA SER A 170 15.34 32.28 -9.01
C SER A 170 16.53 32.57 -8.10
N ILE A 171 16.66 31.96 -6.91
CA ILE A 171 17.77 32.25 -5.98
C ILE A 171 18.58 30.97 -5.73
N SER A 172 19.50 30.70 -6.65
CA SER A 172 20.75 30.06 -6.25
C SER A 172 21.50 31.05 -5.34
N SER A 173 21.64 30.69 -4.07
CA SER A 173 22.41 31.41 -3.03
C SER A 173 21.64 32.54 -2.32
N GLY A 174 21.07 32.22 -1.15
CA GLY A 174 20.57 33.23 -0.19
C GLY A 174 19.12 33.01 0.25
N SER A 175 18.88 32.01 1.09
CA SER A 175 17.62 31.85 1.82
C SER A 175 17.43 33.00 2.82
N ALA A 176 16.81 34.10 2.39
CA ALA A 176 16.70 35.34 3.17
C ALA A 176 15.33 35.55 3.85
N THR A 177 14.32 34.71 3.62
CA THR A 177 12.96 34.96 4.16
C THR A 177 12.53 34.02 5.28
N SER A 178 13.02 32.77 5.32
CA SER A 178 13.07 31.95 6.55
C SER A 178 14.39 32.11 7.31
N GLY A 179 15.39 32.66 6.61
CA GLY A 179 16.66 33.13 7.14
C GLY A 179 16.49 34.31 8.08
N GLY A 180 15.71 35.34 7.74
CA GLY A 180 15.61 36.58 8.53
C GLY A 180 15.50 36.39 10.05
N SER A 181 14.52 35.64 10.56
CA SER A 181 14.41 35.42 12.00
C SER A 181 15.52 34.54 12.59
N ARG A 182 16.02 33.55 11.84
CA ARG A 182 17.15 32.70 12.28
C ARG A 182 18.48 33.44 12.22
N THR A 183 18.69 34.27 11.21
CA THR A 183 19.84 35.13 11.01
C THR A 183 19.80 36.31 11.94
N ASP A 184 18.64 36.81 12.36
CA ASP A 184 18.51 37.85 13.38
C ASP A 184 18.75 37.28 14.78
N ILE A 185 18.29 36.04 15.05
CA ILE A 185 18.62 35.34 16.30
C ILE A 185 20.12 34.99 16.33
N MET A 186 20.69 34.52 15.21
CA MET A 186 22.12 34.26 15.11
C MET A 186 22.95 35.54 15.05
N ALA A 187 22.48 36.61 14.41
CA ALA A 187 23.12 37.92 14.39
C ALA A 187 23.07 38.52 15.79
N ASN A 188 21.96 38.45 16.51
CA ASN A 188 21.92 38.84 17.93
C ASN A 188 22.82 37.96 18.80
N SER A 189 23.03 36.68 18.45
CA SER A 189 24.01 35.83 19.14
C SER A 189 25.46 36.17 18.78
N LEU A 190 25.70 36.61 17.55
CA LEU A 190 27.01 36.98 17.01
C LEU A 190 27.40 38.42 17.33
N ASP A 191 26.44 39.34 17.48
CA ASP A 191 26.61 40.74 17.87
C ASP A 191 26.86 40.82 19.38
N ARG A 192 26.17 39.98 20.16
CA ARG A 192 26.49 39.72 21.57
C ARG A 192 27.87 39.06 21.76
N ALA A 193 28.41 38.43 20.71
CA ALA A 193 29.79 37.92 20.65
C ALA A 193 30.77 38.88 19.91
N GLY A 194 30.25 39.88 19.20
CA GLY A 194 30.92 40.65 18.14
C GLY A 194 31.08 42.14 18.46
N GLU A 195 30.41 42.63 19.51
CA GLU A 195 30.61 43.96 20.10
C GLU A 195 32.06 44.23 20.56
N SER A 196 32.96 43.26 20.43
CA SER A 196 34.40 43.38 20.63
C SER A 196 35.20 43.89 19.40
N THR A 197 34.67 43.98 18.17
CA THR A 197 35.51 44.31 16.99
C THR A 197 34.89 45.27 15.97
N LYS A 198 35.13 46.57 16.21
CA LYS A 198 35.44 47.68 15.26
C LYS A 198 34.65 47.78 13.94
N ILE A 199 33.89 48.85 13.72
CA ILE A 199 34.33 50.19 13.27
C ILE A 199 35.04 50.16 11.90
N GLY A 200 34.28 50.56 10.89
CA GLY A 200 34.69 51.58 9.91
C GLY A 200 35.32 51.09 8.61
N THR A 201 34.63 51.27 7.48
CA THR A 201 35.11 52.08 6.33
C THR A 201 34.07 52.07 5.20
N ARG A 202 33.68 53.26 4.73
CA ARG A 202 32.82 53.48 3.55
C ARG A 202 33.64 54.19 2.48
N THR A 203 33.74 53.60 1.29
CA THR A 203 34.24 54.26 0.08
C THR A 203 33.22 54.07 -1.05
N SER A 204 32.72 55.15 -1.63
CA SER A 204 31.79 55.15 -2.75
C SER A 204 32.53 54.94 -4.07
N ALA A 205 32.56 53.70 -4.55
CA ALA A 205 32.81 53.36 -5.95
C ALA A 205 31.50 52.81 -6.51
N LEU A 206 31.07 53.31 -7.68
CA LEU A 206 29.88 52.80 -8.35
C LEU A 206 30.13 51.36 -8.78
N ASP A 207 29.49 50.44 -8.08
CA ASP A 207 29.61 49.00 -8.27
C ASP A 207 28.70 48.57 -9.44
N VAL A 208 29.30 48.10 -10.53
CA VAL A 208 28.58 47.57 -11.70
C VAL A 208 27.78 46.31 -11.31
N ALA A 209 28.31 45.51 -10.38
CA ALA A 209 27.58 44.37 -9.81
C ALA A 209 26.42 44.85 -8.94
N GLY A 210 26.60 45.94 -8.19
CA GLY A 210 25.56 46.67 -7.46
C GLY A 210 24.46 47.23 -8.38
N TYR A 211 24.82 47.69 -9.57
CA TYR A 211 23.86 48.18 -10.57
C TYR A 211 23.08 47.04 -11.23
N MET A 212 23.74 45.90 -11.51
CA MET A 212 23.07 44.71 -12.04
C MET A 212 22.16 44.04 -11.02
N THR A 213 22.56 43.99 -9.75
CA THR A 213 21.70 43.55 -8.63
C THR A 213 20.57 44.54 -8.36
N ALA A 214 20.79 45.85 -8.50
CA ALA A 214 19.70 46.83 -8.43
C ALA A 214 18.69 46.68 -9.57
N LEU A 215 19.13 46.28 -10.77
CA LEU A 215 18.27 45.98 -11.92
C LEU A 215 17.50 44.66 -11.73
N GLU A 216 18.11 43.67 -11.09
CA GLU A 216 17.44 42.42 -10.72
C GLU A 216 16.38 42.63 -9.61
N ASN A 217 16.62 43.59 -8.71
CA ASN A 217 15.66 44.02 -7.70
C ASN A 217 14.50 44.87 -8.25
N VAL A 218 14.48 45.17 -9.55
CA VAL A 218 13.31 45.80 -10.16
C VAL A 218 12.19 44.76 -10.18
N PRO A 219 11.05 45.01 -9.51
CA PRO A 219 9.98 44.02 -9.41
C PRO A 219 9.46 43.67 -10.82
N THR A 220 9.78 42.47 -11.28
CA THR A 220 9.19 41.88 -12.49
C THR A 220 7.83 41.34 -12.13
N PHE A 221 6.77 41.99 -12.60
CA PHE A 221 5.40 41.51 -12.34
C PHE A 221 5.15 40.20 -13.08
N SER A 222 4.70 39.18 -12.36
CA SER A 222 4.23 37.95 -13.00
C SER A 222 2.94 38.21 -13.79
N HIS A 223 2.67 37.41 -14.81
CA HIS A 223 1.44 37.53 -15.59
C HIS A 223 0.18 37.34 -14.72
N ASP A 224 0.26 36.49 -13.70
CA ASP A 224 -0.84 36.22 -12.76
C ASP A 224 -1.07 37.38 -11.78
N ASP A 225 0.00 38.06 -11.35
CA ASP A 225 -0.12 39.29 -10.55
C ASP A 225 -0.81 40.40 -11.35
N LEU A 226 -0.56 40.49 -12.65
CA LEU A 226 -1.23 41.46 -13.53
C LEU A 226 -2.73 41.15 -13.67
N GLN A 227 -3.11 39.87 -13.80
CA GLN A 227 -4.52 39.45 -13.87
C GLN A 227 -5.25 39.72 -12.53
N ASN A 228 -4.63 39.36 -11.42
CA ASN A 228 -5.16 39.63 -10.08
C ASN A 228 -5.26 41.13 -9.82
N GLN A 229 -4.26 41.92 -10.23
CA GLN A 229 -4.28 43.37 -10.12
C GLN A 229 -5.42 43.99 -10.93
N ALA A 230 -5.73 43.48 -12.12
CA ALA A 230 -6.87 43.95 -12.91
C ALA A 230 -8.21 43.68 -12.19
N ARG A 231 -8.36 42.52 -11.54
CA ARG A 231 -9.53 42.19 -10.71
C ARG A 231 -9.62 43.10 -9.48
N ILE A 232 -8.52 43.30 -8.76
CA ILE A 232 -8.47 44.17 -7.57
C ILE A 232 -8.75 45.64 -7.94
N ARG A 233 -8.26 46.12 -9.09
CA ARG A 233 -8.61 47.46 -9.61
C ARG A 233 -10.12 47.60 -9.81
N LYS A 234 -10.78 46.58 -10.36
CA LYS A 234 -12.23 46.60 -10.58
C LYS A 234 -12.98 46.65 -9.25
N THR A 235 -12.59 45.83 -8.27
CA THR A 235 -13.22 45.80 -6.95
C THR A 235 -13.02 47.10 -6.16
N LEU A 236 -11.83 47.71 -6.25
CA LEU A 236 -11.56 48.97 -5.56
C LEU A 236 -12.24 50.16 -6.22
N ARG A 237 -12.41 50.16 -7.55
CA ARG A 237 -13.24 51.16 -8.24
C ARG A 237 -14.70 51.05 -7.84
N SER A 238 -15.26 49.83 -7.81
CA SER A 238 -16.63 49.65 -7.32
C SER A 238 -16.76 50.08 -5.85
N LEU A 239 -15.74 49.87 -5.02
CA LEU A 239 -15.75 50.33 -3.63
C LEU A 239 -15.80 51.86 -3.54
N ILE A 240 -14.98 52.56 -4.32
CA ILE A 240 -14.95 54.03 -4.36
C ILE A 240 -16.27 54.59 -4.90
N GLU A 241 -16.83 53.97 -5.94
CA GLU A 241 -18.14 54.36 -6.51
C GLU A 241 -19.27 54.17 -5.49
N THR A 242 -19.23 53.10 -4.69
CA THR A 242 -20.23 52.86 -3.65
C THR A 242 -20.05 53.74 -2.40
N ASN A 243 -18.80 54.11 -2.05
CA ASN A 243 -18.46 54.81 -0.81
C ASN A 243 -17.46 55.96 -1.05
N PRO A 244 -17.92 57.12 -1.54
CA PRO A 244 -17.03 58.26 -1.84
C PRO A 244 -16.39 58.91 -0.60
N GLN A 245 -17.00 58.77 0.57
CA GLN A 245 -16.52 59.36 1.83
C GLN A 245 -15.37 58.56 2.46
N GLN A 246 -15.10 57.34 2.00
CA GLN A 246 -14.13 56.45 2.62
C GLN A 246 -12.73 56.65 2.03
N ALA A 247 -11.88 57.42 2.73
CA ALA A 247 -10.50 57.69 2.32
C ALA A 247 -9.64 56.42 2.11
N SER A 248 -9.91 55.32 2.84
CA SER A 248 -9.12 54.09 2.71
C SER A 248 -9.23 53.44 1.33
N GLY A 249 -10.35 53.61 0.61
CA GLY A 249 -10.51 53.07 -0.74
C GLY A 249 -9.58 53.74 -1.76
N TYR A 250 -9.49 55.07 -1.70
CA TYR A 250 -8.57 55.87 -2.51
C TYR A 250 -7.10 55.53 -2.20
N VAL A 251 -6.75 55.38 -0.92
CA VAL A 251 -5.40 55.01 -0.49
C VAL A 251 -5.03 53.59 -0.97
N GLN A 252 -5.93 52.62 -0.87
CA GLN A 252 -5.69 51.25 -1.34
C GLN A 252 -5.53 51.20 -2.85
N LEU A 253 -6.37 51.93 -3.61
CA LEU A 253 -6.25 52.00 -5.07
C LEU A 253 -4.95 52.69 -5.50
N ALA A 254 -4.55 53.76 -4.81
CA ALA A 254 -3.28 54.45 -5.06
C ALA A 254 -2.07 53.53 -4.78
N ARG A 255 -2.10 52.76 -3.68
CA ARG A 255 -1.05 51.77 -3.37
C ARG A 255 -0.98 50.67 -4.42
N LEU A 256 -2.12 50.21 -4.93
CA LEU A 256 -2.17 49.20 -6.00
C LEU A 256 -1.62 49.74 -7.33
N GLU A 257 -1.91 51.00 -7.70
CA GLU A 257 -1.37 51.62 -8.93
C GLU A 257 0.13 51.94 -8.78
N LEU A 258 0.60 52.24 -7.56
CA LEU A 258 2.04 52.35 -7.26
C LEU A 258 2.73 51.00 -7.41
N HIS A 259 2.16 49.93 -6.85
CA HIS A 259 2.65 48.56 -7.07
C HIS A 259 2.52 48.16 -8.54
N GLY A 260 1.62 48.76 -9.32
CA GLY A 260 1.51 48.55 -10.78
C GLY A 260 2.48 49.36 -11.63
N GLY A 261 3.42 50.07 -11.03
CA GLY A 261 4.38 50.91 -11.76
C GLY A 261 3.78 52.19 -12.37
N LYS A 262 2.59 52.64 -11.93
CA LYS A 262 1.91 53.86 -12.43
C LYS A 262 1.82 54.95 -11.37
N PRO A 263 2.96 55.56 -10.95
CA PRO A 263 2.99 56.51 -9.84
C PRO A 263 2.25 57.83 -10.15
N ARG A 264 2.20 58.25 -11.43
CA ARG A 264 1.47 59.46 -11.84
C ARG A 264 -0.03 59.32 -11.58
N LYS A 265 -0.61 58.18 -11.98
CA LYS A 265 -2.02 57.87 -11.76
C LYS A 265 -2.35 57.68 -10.29
N ALA A 266 -1.45 57.09 -9.50
CA ALA A 266 -1.62 56.99 -8.05
C ALA A 266 -1.73 58.36 -7.37
N ARG A 267 -0.94 59.35 -7.82
CA ARG A 267 -1.02 60.73 -7.32
C ARG A 267 -2.31 61.42 -7.75
N GLU A 268 -2.74 61.21 -8.98
CA GLU A 268 -4.02 61.74 -9.49
C GLU A 268 -5.21 61.23 -8.67
N ILE A 269 -5.25 59.93 -8.33
CA ILE A 269 -6.30 59.34 -7.50
C ILE A 269 -6.33 59.91 -6.07
N LEU A 270 -5.18 60.31 -5.51
CA LEU A 270 -5.11 60.90 -4.17
C LEU A 270 -5.48 62.39 -4.13
N LEU A 271 -5.47 63.05 -5.29
CA LEU A 271 -5.86 64.46 -5.42
C LEU A 271 -7.35 64.63 -5.73
N GLN A 272 -8.01 63.54 -6.11
CA GLN A 272 -9.45 63.46 -6.38
C GLN A 272 -10.25 63.27 -5.08
#